data_AF-A0A3R9UTN0-F1
#
_entry.id   AF-A0A3R9UTN0-F1
#
_cell.length_a   1.000
_cell.length_b   1.000
_cell.length_c   1.000
_cell.angle_alpha   90.00
_cell.angle_beta   90.00
_cell.angle_gamma   90.00
#
_symmetry.space_group_name_H-M   'P 1'
#
loop_
_entity.id
_entity.type
_entity.pdbx_description
1 polymer ?
#
loop_
_entity_poly.entity_id
_entity_poly.type
_entity_poly.pdbx_seq_one_letter_code
_entity_poly.pdbx_strand_id
1 'polypeptide(L)' 'MTTTPAECDRLAAELRRLRERTGLSLAALGRRTPYSKSSWERYLNGKQPPPRQAVVALCALAREHPAPLLALWELADT' A
#
# COMPACT_ATOMS: atom_id res chain seq x y z
N MET A 1 -10.47 -11.19 14.92
CA MET A 1 -9.08 -11.67 14.95
C MET A 1 -8.24 -10.40 14.89
N THR A 2 -7.16 -10.33 15.66
CA THR A 2 -6.39 -9.07 15.84
C THR A 2 -5.20 -9.12 14.89
N THR A 3 -5.26 -8.32 13.84
CA THR A 3 -4.13 -8.06 12.95
C THR A 3 -2.88 -7.77 13.75
N THR A 4 -1.81 -8.51 13.49
CA THR A 4 -0.58 -8.28 14.24
C THR A 4 0.09 -7.01 13.70
N PRO A 5 0.64 -6.13 14.57
CA PRO A 5 1.38 -4.94 14.13
C PRO A 5 2.50 -5.27 13.12
N ALA A 6 3.09 -6.47 13.22
CA ALA A 6 4.14 -6.94 12.33
C ALA A 6 3.69 -7.16 10.87
N GLU A 7 2.46 -7.62 10.64
CA GLU A 7 1.93 -7.85 9.28
C GLU A 7 1.60 -6.52 8.58
N CYS A 8 1.01 -5.57 9.31
CA CYS A 8 0.81 -4.19 8.85
C CYS A 8 2.13 -3.51 8.48
N ASP A 9 3.15 -3.65 9.32
CA ASP A 9 4.47 -3.06 9.09
C ASP A 9 5.16 -3.68 7.86
N ARG A 10 5.05 -5.01 7.70
CA ARG A 10 5.58 -5.72 6.53
C ARG A 10 4.89 -5.28 5.24
N LEU A 11 3.56 -5.19 5.24
CA LEU A 11 2.79 -4.69 4.10
C LEU A 11 3.17 -3.25 3.76
N ALA A 12 3.27 -2.37 4.76
CA ALA A 12 3.68 -0.98 4.58
C ALA A 12 5.11 -0.88 4.01
N ALA A 13 6.03 -1.76 4.41
CA ALA A 13 7.37 -1.83 3.86
C ALA A 13 7.39 -2.24 2.38
N GLU A 14 6.64 -3.29 2.00
CA GLU A 14 6.54 -3.72 0.61
C GLU A 14 5.89 -2.66 -0.29
N LEU A 15 4.84 -1.99 0.19
CA LEU A 15 4.21 -0.88 -0.54
C LEU A 15 5.17 0.30 -0.72
N ARG A 16 6.04 0.60 0.26
CA ARG A 16 7.08 1.64 0.12
C ARG A 16 8.08 1.28 -0.96
N ARG A 17 8.60 0.05 -0.97
CA ARG A 17 9.51 -0.45 -2.03
C ARG A 17 8.86 -0.37 -3.41
N LEU A 18 7.59 -0.76 -3.49
CA LEU A 18 6.83 -0.69 -4.73
C LEU A 18 6.66 0.76 -5.21
N ARG A 19 6.33 1.70 -4.31
CA ARG A 19 6.27 3.13 -4.62
C ARG A 19 7.61 3.65 -5.12
N GLU A 20 8.71 3.31 -4.48
CA GLU A 20 10.05 3.76 -4.88
C GLU A 20 10.36 3.36 -6.33
N ARG A 21 10.01 2.14 -6.73
CA ARG A 21 10.14 1.67 -8.12
C ARG A 21 9.30 2.46 -9.13
N THR A 22 8.18 3.05 -8.71
CA THR A 22 7.38 3.92 -9.58
C THR A 22 7.99 5.32 -9.78
N GLY A 23 8.92 5.73 -8.91
CA GLY A 23 9.45 7.09 -8.85
C GLY A 23 8.43 8.15 -8.39
N LEU A 24 7.25 7.74 -7.89
CA LEU A 24 6.18 8.67 -7.53
C LEU A 24 6.32 9.22 -6.11
N SER A 25 6.14 10.52 -5.99
CA SER A 25 5.91 11.18 -4.70
C SER A 25 4.52 10.85 -4.15
N LEU A 26 4.30 11.02 -2.85
CA LEU A 26 2.97 10.84 -2.23
C LEU A 26 1.92 11.77 -2.85
N ALA A 27 2.32 12.99 -3.22
CA ALA A 27 1.44 13.93 -3.91
C ALA A 27 1.07 13.44 -5.32
N ALA A 28 2.00 12.79 -6.04
CA ALA A 28 1.73 12.20 -7.34
C ALA A 28 0.80 10.98 -7.24
N LEU A 29 0.98 10.13 -6.23
CA LEU A 29 0.01 9.06 -5.92
C LEU A 29 -1.37 9.65 -5.64
N GLY A 30 -1.42 10.75 -4.87
CA GLY A 30 -2.67 11.43 -4.55
C GLY A 30 -3.42 12.00 -5.75
N ARG A 31 -2.72 12.34 -6.84
CA ARG A 31 -3.33 12.82 -8.08
C ARG A 31 -3.71 11.70 -9.04
N ARG A 32 -3.09 10.52 -8.93
CA ARG A 32 -3.27 9.38 -9.85
C ARG A 32 -4.20 8.30 -9.31
N THR A 33 -4.65 8.45 -8.07
CA THR A 33 -5.52 7.49 -7.39
C THR A 33 -6.64 8.25 -6.66
N PRO A 34 -7.71 7.57 -6.25
CA PRO A 34 -8.78 8.19 -5.46
C PRO A 34 -8.39 8.58 -4.02
N TYR A 35 -7.17 8.27 -3.58
CA TYR A 35 -6.71 8.48 -2.20
C TYR A 35 -5.86 9.74 -2.10
N SER A 36 -6.06 10.58 -1.09
CA SER A 36 -5.26 11.78 -0.89
C SER A 36 -3.80 11.47 -0.52
N LYS A 37 -2.92 12.49 -0.58
CA LYS A 37 -1.55 12.41 -0.05
C LYS A 37 -1.52 11.91 1.40
N SER A 38 -2.40 12.42 2.26
CA SER A 38 -2.44 12.06 3.67
C SER A 38 -2.90 10.62 3.89
N SER A 39 -3.82 10.11 3.07
CA SER A 39 -4.17 8.68 3.09
C SER A 39 -2.96 7.82 2.74
N TRP A 40 -2.25 8.13 1.65
CA TRP A 40 -1.02 7.42 1.26
C TRP A 40 0.06 7.47 2.33
N GLU A 41 0.23 8.61 3.00
CA GLU A 41 1.18 8.74 4.11
C GLU A 41 0.84 7.82 5.28
N ARG A 42 -0.44 7.72 5.67
CA ARG A 42 -0.85 6.80 6.74
C ARG A 42 -0.61 5.34 6.36
N TYR A 43 -0.97 4.96 5.13
CA TYR A 43 -0.80 3.60 4.63
C TYR A 43 0.66 3.17 4.58
N LEU A 44 1.52 4.01 4.01
CA LEU A 44 2.93 3.68 3.80
C LEU A 44 3.77 3.77 5.08
N ASN A 45 3.28 4.45 6.10
CA ASN A 45 3.90 4.52 7.42
C ASN A 45 3.31 3.48 8.41
N GLY A 46 2.43 2.58 7.97
CA GLY A 46 1.82 1.55 8.85
C GLY A 46 0.83 2.12 9.87
N LYS A 47 0.47 3.41 9.80
CA LYS A 47 -0.44 4.06 10.75
C LYS A 47 -1.90 3.66 10.54
N GLN A 48 -2.23 3.17 9.34
CA GLN A 48 -3.55 2.68 8.99
C GLN A 48 -3.38 1.60 7.91
N PRO A 49 -4.08 0.46 8.00
CA PRO A 49 -4.06 -0.53 6.94
C PRO A 49 -4.61 0.09 5.64
N PRO A 50 -3.93 -0.07 4.50
CA PRO A 50 -4.45 0.38 3.22
C PRO A 50 -5.67 -0.47 2.82
N PRO A 51 -6.71 0.13 2.22
CA PRO A 51 -7.75 -0.67 1.60
C PRO A 51 -7.18 -1.49 0.43
N ARG A 52 -7.75 -2.67 0.17
CA ARG A 52 -7.34 -3.55 -0.94
C ARG A 52 -7.18 -2.82 -2.27
N GLN A 53 -8.08 -1.89 -2.57
CA GLN A 53 -8.04 -1.08 -3.80
C GLN A 53 -6.84 -0.13 -3.88
N ALA A 54 -6.31 0.37 -2.75
CA ALA A 54 -5.07 1.13 -2.75
C ALA A 54 -3.87 0.26 -3.13
N VAL A 55 -3.82 -0.99 -2.64
CA VAL A 55 -2.79 -1.97 -3.00
C VAL A 55 -2.81 -2.24 -4.52
N VAL A 56 -4.00 -2.50 -5.06
CA VAL A 56 -4.19 -2.73 -6.52
C VAL A 56 -3.77 -1.51 -7.33
N ALA A 57 -4.17 -0.31 -6.93
CA ALA A 57 -3.84 0.93 -7.63
C ALA A 57 -2.32 1.17 -7.68
N LEU A 58 -1.59 0.89 -6.59
CA LEU A 58 -0.14 1.03 -6.58
C LEU A 58 0.55 -0.02 -7.45
N CYS A 59 0.08 -1.26 -7.46
CA CYS A 59 0.58 -2.30 -8.36
C CYS A 59 0.39 -1.92 -9.83
N ALA A 60 -0.78 -1.39 -10.18
CA ALA A 60 -1.05 -0.89 -11.53
C ALA A 60 -0.10 0.25 -11.93
N LEU A 61 0.15 1.21 -11.03
CA LEU A 61 1.09 2.30 -11.27
C LEU A 61 2.56 1.82 -11.39
N ALA A 62 2.90 0.74 -10.70
CA ALA A 62 4.21 0.09 -10.79
C ALA A 62 4.34 -0.86 -12.00
N ARG A 63 3.25 -1.13 -12.71
CA ARG A 63 3.14 -2.17 -13.76
C ARG A 63 3.53 -3.55 -13.23
N GLU A 64 3.07 -3.86 -12.01
CA GLU A 64 3.33 -5.11 -11.30
C GLU A 64 2.04 -5.89 -11.06
N HIS A 65 2.15 -7.22 -10.97
CA HIS A 65 1.01 -8.07 -10.69
C HIS A 65 0.61 -7.97 -9.20
N PRO A 66 -0.67 -7.73 -8.86
CA PRO A 66 -1.06 -7.45 -7.48
C PRO A 66 -1.12 -8.69 -6.58
N ALA A 67 -1.22 -9.92 -7.12
CA ALA A 67 -1.48 -11.12 -6.32
C ALA A 67 -0.51 -11.35 -5.14
N PRO A 68 0.83 -11.20 -5.29
CA PRO A 68 1.74 -11.38 -4.15
C PRO A 68 1.49 -10.37 -3.02
N LEU A 69 1.19 -9.12 -3.37
CA LEU A 69 0.89 -8.07 -2.38
C LEU A 69 -0.52 -8.23 -1.78
N LEU A 70 -1.47 -8.78 -2.53
CA LEU A 70 -2.81 -9.06 -2.05
C LEU A 70 -2.84 -10.23 -1.06
N ALA A 71 -2.04 -11.27 -1.28
CA ALA A 71 -1.87 -12.34 -0.30
C ALA A 71 -1.27 -11.80 1.01
N LEU A 72 -0.31 -10.87 0.94
CA LEU A 72 0.22 -10.20 2.13
C LEU A 72 -0.83 -9.28 2.79
N TRP A 73 -1.66 -8.62 1.99
CA TRP A 73 -2.76 -7.79 2.49
C TRP A 73 -3.81 -8.63 3.23
N GLU A 74 -4.15 -9.82 2.74
CA GLU A 74 -5.11 -10.73 3.40
C GLU A 74 -4.62 -11.17 4.78
N LEU A 75 -3.33 -11.45 4.94
CA LEU A 75 -2.72 -11.74 6.24
C LEU A 75 -2.77 -10.53 7.20
N ALA A 76 -2.73 -9.32 6.65
CA ALA A 76 -2.82 -8.08 7.43
C ALA A 76 -4.26 -7.57 7.62
N ASP A 77 -5.29 -8.22 7.05
CA ASP A 77 -6.71 -7.85 7.22
C ASP A 77 -7.45 -8.82 8.16
N THR A 78 -6.81 -9.90 8.58
CA THR A 78 -7.27 -10.83 9.63
C THR A 78 -7.01 -10.33 11.04
#